data_AF-A0A0D3RU14-F1
#
_entry.id   AF-A0A0D3RU14-F1
#
_cell.length_a   1.000
_cell.length_b   1.000
_cell.length_c   1.000
_cell.angle_alpha   90.00
_cell.angle_beta   90.00
_cell.angle_gamma   90.00
#
_symmetry.space_group_name_H-M   'P 1'
#
loop_
_entity.id
_entity.type
_entity.pdbx_description
1 polymer ?
#
loop_
_entity_poly.entity_id
_entity_poly.type
_entity_poly.pdbx_seq_one_letter_code
_entity_poly.pdbx_strand_id
1 'polypeptide(L)'
;MKQRYALEKNENMACATGLSLPISTKHSVEICSFIRNKKLETAIAQLKEVAAGKRAVPYKRYNRDLAHKRGMAAGRYPQKACKEIIRLLESVKANAEDKNLGESLVIKHISASGASAPWHYGRQRRRKTKRTHIKVVVEELEEKREEKREKRKAEGKGAEGRKEKIKGAAGDAADDKKMNVKNTDNKKNKNNKKDDKND
;
A
#
# COMPACT_ATOMS: atom_id res chain seq x y z
N MET A 1 -6.89 3.66 22.77
CA MET A 1 -6.44 2.25 22.68
C MET A 1 -6.22 1.86 21.22
N LYS A 2 -4.98 1.53 20.81
CA LYS A 2 -4.62 1.25 19.41
C LYS A 2 -5.07 -0.17 19.05
N GLN A 3 -6.02 -0.31 18.12
CA GLN A 3 -6.48 -1.63 17.68
C GLN A 3 -5.39 -2.33 16.86
N ARG A 4 -5.00 -3.53 17.28
CA ARG A 4 -4.08 -4.40 16.53
C ARG A 4 -4.82 -5.03 15.35
N TYR A 5 -4.11 -5.16 14.22
CA TYR A 5 -4.56 -5.97 13.09
C TYR A 5 -4.08 -7.41 13.31
N ALA A 6 -4.79 -8.37 12.73
CA ALA A 6 -4.37 -9.78 12.79
C ALA A 6 -3.19 -10.08 11.85
N LEU A 7 -2.90 -9.18 10.92
CA LEU A 7 -1.76 -9.23 10.02
C LEU A 7 -0.68 -8.25 10.46
N GLU A 8 0.57 -8.64 10.24
CA GLU A 8 1.71 -7.74 10.35
C GLU A 8 1.64 -6.66 9.26
N LYS A 9 2.04 -5.44 9.62
CA LYS A 9 1.97 -4.30 8.70
C LYS A 9 3.26 -4.25 7.90
N ASN A 10 3.12 -4.42 6.58
CA ASN A 10 4.20 -4.20 5.63
C ASN A 10 4.11 -2.78 5.04
N GLU A 11 5.21 -2.27 4.52
CA GLU A 11 5.27 -0.95 3.86
C GLU A 11 4.31 -0.87 2.66
N ASN A 12 4.16 -1.98 1.94
CA ASN A 12 3.33 -2.11 0.74
C ASN A 12 1.83 -2.30 1.04
N MET A 13 1.40 -2.02 2.27
CA MET A 13 0.02 -2.17 2.71
C MET A 13 -0.57 -0.86 3.22
N ALA A 14 -1.79 -0.57 2.79
CA ALA A 14 -2.61 0.48 3.39
C ALA A 14 -3.71 -0.15 4.24
N CYS A 15 -4.05 0.51 5.35
CA CYS A 15 -5.04 0.00 6.30
C CYS A 15 -5.99 1.11 6.72
N ALA A 16 -7.25 0.75 6.95
CA ALA A 16 -8.22 1.60 7.64
C ALA A 16 -9.06 0.76 8.60
N THR A 17 -9.53 1.39 9.66
CA THR A 17 -10.45 0.79 10.62
C THR A 17 -11.67 1.69 10.78
N GLY A 18 -12.85 1.15 10.48
CA GLY A 18 -14.12 1.76 10.84
C GLY A 18 -14.49 1.36 12.27
N LEU A 19 -14.62 2.33 13.18
CA LEU A 19 -14.94 2.08 14.58
C LEU A 19 -16.42 2.34 14.86
N SER A 20 -17.09 1.41 15.55
CA SER A 20 -18.47 1.55 16.02
C SER A 20 -19.45 2.02 14.92
N LEU A 21 -19.30 1.48 13.71
CA LEU A 21 -20.15 1.82 12.58
C LEU A 21 -21.60 1.40 12.86
N PRO A 22 -22.62 2.21 12.52
CA PRO A 22 -24.04 1.97 12.81
C PRO A 22 -24.68 0.92 11.89
N ILE A 23 -24.02 -0.23 11.73
CA ILE A 23 -24.36 -1.31 10.80
C ILE A 23 -24.48 -2.64 11.54
N SER A 24 -25.10 -3.62 10.89
CA SER A 24 -25.26 -4.96 11.48
C SER A 24 -24.03 -5.82 11.23
N THR A 25 -23.46 -6.38 12.30
CA THR A 25 -22.32 -7.28 12.22
C THR A 25 -22.59 -8.47 11.30
N LYS A 26 -23.79 -9.07 11.34
CA LYS A 26 -24.16 -10.21 10.48
C LYS A 26 -24.07 -9.87 9.00
N HIS A 27 -24.64 -8.72 8.61
CA HIS A 27 -24.57 -8.25 7.22
C HIS A 27 -23.14 -7.90 6.82
N SER A 28 -22.41 -7.21 7.70
CA SER A 28 -21.02 -6.84 7.46
C SER A 28 -20.13 -8.06 7.24
N VAL A 29 -20.30 -9.15 8.01
CA VAL A 29 -19.52 -10.38 7.85
C VAL A 29 -19.71 -11.00 6.45
N GLU A 30 -20.95 -11.06 5.97
CA GLU A 30 -21.24 -11.61 4.62
C GLU A 30 -20.69 -10.69 3.52
N ILE A 31 -20.82 -9.36 3.68
CA ILE A 31 -20.24 -8.40 2.75
C ILE A 31 -18.72 -8.51 2.71
N CYS A 32 -18.06 -8.58 3.86
CA CYS A 32 -16.61 -8.74 3.97
C CYS A 32 -16.16 -10.04 3.28
N SER A 33 -16.90 -11.13 3.46
CA SER A 33 -16.64 -12.40 2.76
C SER A 33 -16.79 -12.24 1.24
N PHE A 34 -17.80 -11.51 0.79
CA PHE A 34 -18.09 -11.28 -0.62
C PHE A 34 -17.02 -10.44 -1.35
N ILE A 35 -16.38 -9.47 -0.68
CA ILE A 35 -15.39 -8.59 -1.30
C ILE A 35 -13.92 -8.95 -1.03
N ARG A 36 -13.68 -9.96 -0.19
CA ARG A 36 -12.32 -10.44 0.10
C ARG A 36 -11.63 -10.90 -1.19
N ASN A 37 -10.33 -10.59 -1.30
CA ASN A 37 -9.46 -10.93 -2.44
C ASN A 37 -9.87 -10.30 -3.78
N LYS A 38 -10.74 -9.28 -3.78
CA LYS A 38 -11.08 -8.53 -4.99
C LYS A 38 -10.21 -7.29 -5.13
N LYS A 39 -10.07 -6.80 -6.37
CA LYS A 39 -9.48 -5.48 -6.64
C LYS A 39 -10.35 -4.41 -5.98
N LEU A 40 -9.72 -3.39 -5.40
CA LEU A 40 -10.41 -2.36 -4.61
C LEU A 40 -11.54 -1.68 -5.41
N GLU A 41 -11.27 -1.31 -6.65
CA GLU A 41 -12.24 -0.65 -7.54
C GLU A 41 -13.42 -1.56 -7.87
N THR A 42 -13.15 -2.83 -8.20
CA THR A 42 -14.20 -3.81 -8.48
C THR A 42 -15.08 -4.07 -7.27
N ALA A 43 -14.51 -4.06 -6.06
CA ALA A 43 -15.26 -4.20 -4.82
C ALA A 43 -16.19 -2.99 -4.61
N ILE A 44 -15.69 -1.76 -4.80
CA ILE A 44 -16.51 -0.54 -4.69
C ILE A 44 -17.67 -0.57 -5.70
N ALA A 45 -17.40 -0.92 -6.97
CA ALA A 45 -18.42 -1.02 -8.01
C ALA A 45 -19.51 -2.04 -7.64
N GLN A 46 -19.11 -3.23 -7.21
CA GLN A 46 -20.05 -4.28 -6.80
C GLN A 46 -20.89 -3.86 -5.59
N LEU A 47 -20.31 -3.17 -4.60
CA LEU A 47 -21.07 -2.68 -3.45
C LEU A 47 -22.06 -1.58 -3.85
N LYS A 48 -21.72 -0.73 -4.83
CA LYS A 48 -22.66 0.25 -5.39
C LYS A 48 -23.84 -0.44 -6.08
N GLU A 49 -23.60 -1.51 -6.84
CA GLU A 49 -24.66 -2.33 -7.43
C GLU A 49 -25.57 -2.99 -6.38
N VAL A 50 -24.99 -3.49 -5.28
CA VAL A 50 -25.74 -4.06 -4.16
C VAL A 50 -26.59 -3.00 -3.48
N ALA A 51 -26.03 -1.80 -3.25
CA ALA A 51 -26.76 -0.68 -2.68
C ALA A 51 -27.93 -0.22 -3.57
N ALA A 52 -27.78 -0.35 -4.89
CA ALA A 52 -28.84 -0.12 -5.88
C ALA A 52 -29.80 -1.31 -6.06
N GLY A 53 -29.60 -2.44 -5.37
CA GLY A 53 -30.46 -3.61 -5.47
C GLY A 53 -30.28 -4.46 -6.74
N LYS A 54 -29.24 -4.19 -7.54
CA LYS A 54 -28.98 -4.89 -8.81
C LYS A 54 -28.28 -6.24 -8.61
N ARG A 55 -27.39 -6.32 -7.62
CA ARG A 55 -26.60 -7.52 -7.30
C ARG A 55 -26.86 -7.98 -5.87
N ALA A 56 -27.18 -9.25 -5.69
CA ALA A 56 -27.39 -9.83 -4.37
C ALA A 56 -26.05 -10.23 -3.73
N VAL A 57 -25.92 -10.01 -2.42
CA VAL A 57 -24.81 -10.55 -1.63
C VAL A 57 -25.20 -11.96 -1.20
N PRO A 58 -24.35 -12.98 -1.44
CA PRO A 58 -24.58 -14.33 -0.96
C PRO A 58 -24.41 -14.39 0.57
N TYR A 59 -25.37 -15.01 1.26
CA TYR A 59 -25.32 -15.22 2.71
C TYR A 59 -24.95 -16.68 2.97
N LYS A 60 -23.75 -16.90 3.51
CA LYS A 60 -23.22 -18.25 3.75
C LYS A 60 -23.38 -18.69 5.21
N ARG A 61 -23.12 -17.80 6.17
CA ARG A 61 -23.15 -18.10 7.61
C ARG A 61 -24.49 -17.75 8.24
N TYR A 62 -25.03 -16.57 7.93
CA TYR A 62 -26.26 -16.06 8.54
C TYR A 62 -27.47 -16.23 7.61
N ASN A 63 -27.74 -17.46 7.20
CA ASN A 63 -28.66 -17.79 6.11
C ASN A 63 -30.01 -18.41 6.54
N ARG A 64 -30.27 -18.59 7.84
CA ARG A 64 -31.59 -19.05 8.32
C ARG A 64 -32.72 -18.10 7.87
N ASP A 65 -33.79 -18.68 7.36
CA ASP A 65 -35.01 -18.02 6.91
C ASP A 65 -34.78 -16.92 5.85
N LEU A 66 -33.79 -17.13 5.00
CA LEU A 66 -33.51 -16.24 3.87
C LEU A 66 -34.10 -16.78 2.57
N ALA A 67 -34.80 -15.90 1.86
CA ALA A 67 -35.33 -16.20 0.54
C ALA A 67 -34.21 -16.41 -0.48
N HIS A 68 -34.44 -17.35 -1.40
CA HIS A 68 -33.56 -17.60 -2.53
C HIS A 68 -33.47 -16.39 -3.47
N LYS A 69 -32.37 -16.30 -4.20
CA LYS A 69 -32.12 -15.27 -5.21
C LYS A 69 -31.60 -15.93 -6.48
N ARG A 70 -31.75 -15.26 -7.62
CA ARG A 70 -31.32 -15.83 -8.91
C ARG A 70 -29.83 -16.19 -8.85
N GLY A 71 -29.51 -17.46 -9.11
CA GLY A 71 -28.15 -18.00 -9.06
C GLY A 71 -27.58 -18.25 -7.67
N MET A 72 -28.37 -18.15 -6.58
CA MET A 72 -27.89 -18.47 -5.22
C MET A 72 -29.00 -18.89 -4.24
N ALA A 73 -28.69 -19.83 -3.35
CA ALA A 73 -29.64 -20.31 -2.34
C ALA A 73 -30.05 -19.24 -1.33
N ALA A 74 -29.15 -18.42 -0.80
CA ALA A 74 -29.52 -17.36 0.14
C ALA A 74 -28.83 -16.05 -0.21
N GLY A 75 -29.62 -14.99 -0.40
CA GLY A 75 -29.07 -13.69 -0.77
C GLY A 75 -29.92 -12.51 -0.32
N ARG A 76 -29.26 -11.39 0.00
CA ARG A 76 -29.90 -10.11 0.38
C ARG A 76 -29.16 -8.91 -0.19
N TYR A 77 -29.81 -7.74 -0.09
CA TYR A 77 -29.29 -6.44 -0.49
C TYR A 77 -29.09 -5.54 0.74
N PRO A 78 -28.00 -5.69 1.51
CA PRO A 78 -27.77 -4.93 2.73
C PRO A 78 -27.33 -3.48 2.46
N GLN A 79 -28.26 -2.64 1.98
CA GLN A 79 -28.00 -1.27 1.51
C GLN A 79 -27.23 -0.40 2.51
N LYS A 80 -27.67 -0.35 3.78
CA LYS A 80 -27.03 0.48 4.82
C LYS A 80 -25.58 0.07 5.07
N ALA A 81 -25.31 -1.23 5.13
CA ALA A 81 -23.96 -1.73 5.39
C ALA A 81 -23.04 -1.50 4.18
N CYS A 82 -23.54 -1.66 2.96
CA CYS A 82 -22.78 -1.34 1.74
C CYS A 82 -22.36 0.12 1.70
N LYS A 83 -23.26 1.07 2.00
CA LYS A 83 -22.94 2.51 2.00
C LYS A 83 -21.79 2.86 2.96
N GLU A 84 -21.82 2.35 4.19
CA GLU A 84 -20.74 2.60 5.15
C GLU A 84 -19.43 1.91 4.78
N ILE A 85 -19.49 0.70 4.21
CA ILE A 85 -18.28 -0.02 3.77
C ILE A 85 -17.65 0.67 2.56
N ILE A 86 -18.43 1.22 1.62
CA ILE A 86 -17.91 2.01 0.49
C ILE A 86 -17.10 3.20 1.00
N ARG A 87 -17.64 3.98 1.95
CA ARG A 87 -16.92 5.11 2.56
C ARG A 87 -15.60 4.67 3.20
N LEU A 88 -15.58 3.51 3.86
CA LEU A 88 -14.36 2.97 4.44
C LEU A 88 -13.35 2.56 3.36
N LEU A 89 -13.78 1.96 2.25
CA LEU A 89 -12.90 1.60 1.14
C LEU A 89 -12.34 2.84 0.42
N GLU A 90 -13.13 3.91 0.29
CA GLU A 90 -12.67 5.20 -0.23
C GLU A 90 -11.60 5.82 0.68
N SER A 91 -11.79 5.74 2.00
CA SER A 91 -10.74 6.14 2.96
C SER A 91 -9.47 5.28 2.86
N VAL A 92 -9.60 3.97 2.62
CA VAL A 92 -8.42 3.12 2.38
C VAL A 92 -7.70 3.51 1.08
N LYS A 93 -8.45 3.90 0.04
CA LYS A 93 -7.88 4.38 -1.22
C LYS A 93 -7.05 5.64 -0.99
N ALA A 94 -7.59 6.64 -0.29
CA ALA A 94 -6.85 7.85 0.08
C ALA A 94 -5.58 7.53 0.89
N ASN A 95 -5.68 6.63 1.88
CA ASN A 95 -4.50 6.20 2.66
C ASN A 95 -3.44 5.46 1.81
N ALA A 96 -3.84 4.82 0.71
CA ALA A 96 -2.93 4.15 -0.20
C ALA A 96 -2.22 5.15 -1.12
N GLU A 97 -2.95 6.18 -1.58
CA GLU A 97 -2.42 7.32 -2.33
C GLU A 97 -1.40 8.11 -1.48
N ASP A 98 -1.71 8.39 -0.21
CA ASP A 98 -0.78 9.05 0.73
C ASP A 98 0.53 8.26 0.92
N LYS A 99 0.45 6.94 0.80
CA LYS A 99 1.60 6.03 0.88
C LYS A 99 2.31 5.80 -0.45
N ASN A 100 1.86 6.44 -1.53
CA ASN A 100 2.36 6.25 -2.89
C ASN A 100 2.35 4.77 -3.33
N LEU A 101 1.34 4.02 -2.89
CA LEU A 101 1.10 2.66 -3.36
C LEU A 101 0.52 2.73 -4.79
N GLY A 102 0.85 1.76 -5.64
CA GLY A 102 0.34 1.74 -7.00
C GLY A 102 -1.18 1.59 -7.07
N GLU A 103 -1.76 1.94 -8.22
CA GLU A 103 -3.21 1.92 -8.49
C GLU A 103 -3.83 0.51 -8.36
N SER A 104 -3.02 -0.53 -8.58
CA SER A 104 -3.45 -1.94 -8.58
C SER A 104 -3.54 -2.49 -7.16
N LEU A 105 -4.57 -2.11 -6.42
CA LEU A 105 -4.80 -2.52 -5.02
C LEU A 105 -5.76 -3.71 -4.91
N VAL A 106 -5.40 -4.70 -4.10
CA VAL A 106 -6.25 -5.85 -3.75
C VAL A 106 -6.58 -5.84 -2.26
N ILE A 107 -7.82 -6.18 -1.93
CA ILE A 107 -8.26 -6.34 -0.54
C ILE A 107 -7.70 -7.67 0.00
N LYS A 108 -6.53 -7.60 0.63
CA LYS A 108 -5.87 -8.76 1.24
C LYS A 108 -6.63 -9.26 2.47
N HIS A 109 -7.05 -8.34 3.33
CA HIS A 109 -7.78 -8.70 4.54
C HIS A 109 -8.93 -7.74 4.81
N ILE A 110 -10.08 -8.34 5.09
CA ILE A 110 -11.23 -7.62 5.57
C ILE A 110 -12.00 -8.46 6.57
N SER A 111 -12.32 -7.84 7.70
CA SER A 111 -13.05 -8.48 8.79
C SER A 111 -14.02 -7.50 9.46
N ALA A 112 -15.11 -8.06 9.97
CA ALA A 112 -16.11 -7.35 10.76
C ALA A 112 -16.25 -8.00 12.13
N SER A 113 -16.20 -7.21 13.21
CA SER A 113 -16.41 -7.66 14.58
C SER A 113 -17.48 -6.82 15.28
N GLY A 114 -18.20 -7.43 16.22
CA GLY A 114 -19.19 -6.71 17.02
C GLY A 114 -18.53 -5.59 17.83
N ALA A 115 -19.15 -4.42 17.86
CA ALA A 115 -18.73 -3.32 18.71
C ALA A 115 -19.65 -3.19 19.93
N SER A 116 -19.18 -2.47 20.95
CA SER A 116 -20.04 -2.07 22.05
C SER A 116 -21.22 -1.25 21.50
N ALA A 117 -22.43 -1.64 21.88
CA ALA A 117 -23.65 -1.06 21.35
C ALA A 117 -24.48 -0.46 22.49
N PRO A 118 -24.82 0.84 22.42
CA PRO A 118 -25.70 1.45 23.40
C PRO A 118 -27.11 0.86 23.30
N TRP A 119 -27.82 0.89 24.43
CA TRP A 119 -29.24 0.60 24.51
C TRP A 119 -30.04 1.66 23.76
N HIS A 120 -31.17 1.26 23.18
CA HIS A 120 -32.11 2.22 22.62
C HIS A 120 -32.73 3.07 23.74
N TYR A 121 -32.76 4.39 23.54
CA TYR A 121 -33.43 5.31 24.44
C TYR A 121 -34.96 5.17 24.34
N GLY A 122 -35.67 5.35 25.45
CA GLY A 122 -37.14 5.33 25.50
C GLY A 122 -37.75 4.13 26.24
N ARG A 123 -39.08 3.96 26.11
CA ARG A 123 -39.89 2.96 26.85
C ARG A 123 -39.47 1.51 26.56
N GLN A 124 -39.00 1.23 25.35
CA GLN A 124 -38.57 -0.11 24.93
C GLN A 124 -37.10 -0.39 25.29
N ARG A 125 -36.78 -0.45 26.60
CA ARG A 125 -35.42 -0.58 27.15
C ARG A 125 -34.71 -1.93 26.89
N ARG A 126 -35.31 -2.87 26.16
CA ARG A 126 -34.76 -4.23 25.95
C ARG A 126 -34.01 -4.45 24.64
N ARG A 127 -33.88 -3.42 23.76
CA ARG A 127 -33.12 -3.54 22.52
C ARG A 127 -31.80 -2.77 22.59
N LYS A 128 -30.72 -3.40 22.13
CA LYS A 128 -29.44 -2.75 21.83
C LYS A 128 -29.40 -2.32 20.37
N THR A 129 -28.74 -1.20 20.12
CA THR A 129 -28.41 -0.78 18.75
C THR A 129 -27.44 -1.77 18.10
N LYS A 130 -27.23 -1.66 16.79
CA LYS A 130 -26.22 -2.47 16.09
C LYS A 130 -25.01 -1.60 15.82
N ARG A 131 -23.85 -2.05 16.32
CA ARG A 131 -22.56 -1.41 16.11
C ARG A 131 -21.52 -2.45 15.72
N THR A 132 -20.65 -2.10 14.76
CA THR A 132 -19.65 -3.03 14.22
C THR A 132 -18.34 -2.31 13.97
N HIS A 133 -17.22 -2.95 14.31
CA HIS A 133 -15.90 -2.54 13.86
C HIS A 133 -15.57 -3.26 12.55
N ILE A 134 -15.02 -2.54 11.58
CA ILE A 134 -14.54 -3.13 10.32
C ILE A 134 -13.06 -2.79 10.17
N LYS A 135 -12.24 -3.80 9.88
CA LYS A 135 -10.82 -3.64 9.60
C LYS A 135 -10.57 -4.01 8.14
N VAL A 136 -9.89 -3.14 7.41
CA VAL A 136 -9.52 -3.35 6.01
C VAL A 136 -8.02 -3.17 5.87
N VAL A 137 -7.39 -4.10 5.14
CA VAL A 137 -6.00 -4.02 4.70
C VAL A 137 -5.99 -4.30 3.20
N VAL A 138 -5.38 -3.39 2.45
CA VAL A 138 -5.11 -3.55 1.02
C VAL A 138 -3.62 -3.69 0.79
N GLU A 139 -3.27 -4.40 -0.27
CA GLU A 139 -1.90 -4.69 -0.69
C GLU A 139 -1.77 -4.43 -2.21
N GLU A 140 -0.62 -3.94 -2.64
CA GLU A 140 -0.27 -3.82 -4.06
C GLU A 140 -0.02 -5.21 -4.69
N LEU A 141 -0.56 -5.46 -5.88
CA LEU A 141 -0.41 -6.73 -6.58
C LEU A 141 1.06 -7.00 -7.00
N GLU A 142 1.51 -8.25 -6.84
CA GLU A 142 2.90 -8.70 -7.07
C GLU A 142 3.45 -8.44 -8.48
N GLU A 143 2.63 -8.42 -9.53
CA GLU A 143 3.10 -8.19 -10.90
C GLU A 143 3.83 -6.84 -11.04
N LYS A 144 3.34 -5.80 -10.36
CA LYS A 144 4.05 -4.51 -10.29
C LYS A 144 5.18 -4.51 -9.26
N ARG A 145 5.19 -5.42 -8.28
CA ARG A 145 6.27 -5.56 -7.29
C ARG A 145 7.56 -6.03 -7.94
N GLU A 146 7.48 -7.01 -8.85
CA GLU A 146 8.65 -7.52 -9.57
C GLU A 146 9.26 -6.43 -10.45
N GLU A 147 8.44 -5.74 -11.24
CA GLU A 147 8.88 -4.60 -12.07
C GLU A 147 9.51 -3.46 -11.25
N LYS A 148 8.90 -3.05 -10.12
CA LYS A 148 9.47 -2.01 -9.23
C LYS A 148 10.77 -2.48 -8.58
N ARG A 149 10.85 -3.76 -8.19
CA ARG A 149 12.05 -4.36 -7.58
C ARG A 149 13.18 -4.46 -8.59
N GLU A 150 12.88 -4.77 -9.85
CA GLU A 150 13.83 -4.76 -10.96
C GLU A 150 14.29 -3.33 -11.31
N LYS A 151 13.38 -2.35 -11.38
CA LYS A 151 13.72 -0.93 -11.57
C LYS A 151 14.62 -0.40 -10.43
N ARG A 152 14.27 -0.68 -9.17
CA ARG A 152 15.11 -0.33 -7.99
C ARG A 152 16.48 -1.00 -8.02
N LYS A 153 16.58 -2.26 -8.46
CA LYS A 153 17.87 -2.96 -8.63
C LYS A 153 18.70 -2.36 -9.76
N ALA A 154 18.08 -1.93 -10.86
CA ALA A 154 18.76 -1.28 -11.98
C ALA A 154 19.31 0.10 -11.60
N GLU A 155 18.54 0.90 -10.86
CA GLU A 155 18.96 2.21 -10.34
C GLU A 155 20.09 2.09 -9.30
N GLY A 156 20.03 1.07 -8.42
CA GLY A 156 21.08 0.78 -7.44
C GLY A 156 22.41 0.38 -8.07
N LYS A 157 22.39 -0.47 -9.11
CA LYS A 157 23.59 -0.83 -9.88
C LYS A 157 24.17 0.36 -10.65
N GLY A 158 23.30 1.26 -11.14
CA GLY A 158 23.71 2.52 -11.76
C GLY A 158 24.47 3.44 -10.80
N ALA A 159 24.09 3.47 -9.51
CA ALA A 159 24.76 4.27 -8.48
C ALA A 159 26.10 3.67 -8.02
N GLU A 160 26.22 2.34 -7.94
CA GLU A 160 27.50 1.65 -7.70
C GLU A 160 28.48 1.84 -8.87
N GLY A 161 28.01 1.64 -10.11
CA GLY A 161 28.83 1.88 -11.31
C GLY A 161 29.24 3.34 -11.47
N ARG A 162 28.42 4.31 -11.04
CA ARG A 162 28.80 5.74 -11.00
C ARG A 162 29.85 6.02 -9.94
N LYS A 163 29.77 5.38 -8.76
CA LYS A 163 30.80 5.50 -7.71
C LYS A 163 32.13 4.88 -8.11
N GLU A 164 32.12 3.74 -8.82
CA GLU A 164 33.34 3.13 -9.37
C GLU A 164 33.97 3.97 -10.49
N LYS A 165 33.16 4.52 -11.41
CA LYS A 165 33.65 5.43 -12.46
C LYS A 165 34.24 6.74 -11.90
N ILE A 166 33.66 7.30 -10.84
CA ILE A 166 34.19 8.50 -10.17
C ILE A 166 35.52 8.20 -9.44
N LYS A 167 35.67 7.00 -8.86
CA LYS A 167 36.94 6.56 -8.25
C LYS A 167 38.03 6.27 -9.29
N GLY A 168 37.69 5.67 -10.43
CA GLY A 168 38.62 5.44 -11.54
C GLY A 168 39.14 6.74 -12.17
N ALA A 169 38.26 7.71 -12.43
CA ALA A 169 38.64 9.01 -12.99
C ALA A 169 39.54 9.85 -12.05
N ALA A 170 39.44 9.65 -10.73
CA ALA A 170 40.34 10.28 -9.76
C ALA A 170 41.73 9.60 -9.70
N GLY A 171 41.83 8.33 -10.11
CA GLY A 171 43.10 7.59 -10.24
C GLY A 171 43.87 8.00 -11.48
N ASP A 172 43.22 8.06 -12.64
CA ASP A 172 43.87 8.43 -13.91
C ASP A 172 44.37 9.90 -13.92
N ALA A 173 43.63 10.82 -13.29
CA ALA A 173 44.05 12.23 -13.16
C ALA A 173 45.27 12.44 -12.22
N ALA A 174 45.61 11.45 -11.38
CA ALA A 174 46.77 11.50 -10.49
C ALA A 174 48.06 11.04 -11.18
N ASP A 175 47.97 10.15 -12.19
CA ASP A 175 49.13 9.68 -12.95
C ASP A 175 49.58 10.67 -14.03
N ASP A 176 48.66 11.42 -14.66
CA ASP A 176 49.01 12.49 -15.61
C ASP A 176 49.76 13.66 -14.94
N LYS A 177 49.45 13.97 -13.67
CA LYS A 177 50.21 14.98 -12.90
C LYS A 177 51.61 14.48 -12.53
N LYS A 178 51.83 13.17 -12.34
CA LYS A 178 53.16 12.61 -12.08
C LYS A 178 54.06 12.61 -13.31
N MET A 179 53.51 12.47 -14.52
CA MET A 179 54.29 12.56 -15.76
C MET A 179 54.72 14.00 -16.08
N ASN A 180 53.89 15.01 -15.76
CA ASN A 180 54.23 16.40 -16.04
C ASN A 180 55.31 16.97 -15.08
N VAL A 181 55.31 16.58 -13.80
CA VAL A 181 56.34 17.02 -12.83
C VAL A 181 57.73 16.45 -13.17
N LYS A 182 57.81 15.20 -13.64
CA LYS A 182 59.09 14.60 -14.05
C LYS A 182 59.72 15.29 -15.28
N ASN A 183 58.91 15.87 -16.16
CA ASN A 183 59.40 16.60 -17.33
C ASN A 183 59.90 18.02 -16.99
N THR A 184 59.39 18.64 -15.93
CA THR A 184 59.84 19.97 -15.49
C THR A 184 61.16 19.93 -14.72
N ASP A 185 61.44 18.85 -13.98
CA ASP A 185 62.69 18.72 -13.22
C ASP A 185 63.90 18.44 -14.13
N ASN A 186 63.70 17.74 -15.24
CA ASN A 186 64.77 17.43 -16.19
C ASN A 186 65.17 18.64 -17.08
N LYS A 187 64.33 19.69 -17.13
CA LYS A 187 64.62 20.92 -17.89
C LYS A 187 65.33 21.99 -17.05
N LYS A 188 65.14 21.98 -15.71
CA LYS A 188 65.86 22.88 -14.80
C LYS A 188 67.32 22.47 -14.57
N ASN A 189 67.65 21.18 -14.65
CA ASN A 189 69.02 20.71 -14.37
C ASN A 189 70.02 20.88 -15.54
N LYS A 190 69.57 21.38 -16.72
CA LYS A 190 70.47 21.71 -17.85
C LYS A 190 70.86 23.20 -17.93
N ASN A 191 70.20 24.08 -17.19
CA ASN A 191 70.45 25.53 -17.29
C ASN A 191 71.35 26.10 -16.18
N ASN A 192 71.62 25.38 -15.10
CA ASN A 192 72.43 25.90 -13.98
C ASN A 192 73.94 25.59 -14.10
N LYS A 193 74.50 25.50 -15.31
CA LYS A 193 75.94 25.24 -15.50
C LYS A 193 76.64 26.22 -16.44
N LYS A 194 76.09 27.43 -16.63
CA LYS A 194 76.68 28.41 -17.56
C LYS A 194 77.00 29.82 -17.05
N ASP A 195 76.63 30.21 -15.83
CA ASP A 195 76.71 31.64 -15.48
C ASP A 195 77.78 32.03 -14.44
N ASP A 196 78.63 31.10 -13.98
CA ASP A 196 79.81 31.44 -13.16
C ASP A 196 81.09 31.45 -14.01
N LYS A 197 81.26 32.48 -14.85
CA LYS A 197 82.56 32.95 -15.38
C LYS A 197 82.36 34.20 -16.25
N ASN A 198 82.64 35.38 -15.70
CA ASN A 198 83.65 36.34 -16.17
C ASN A 198 83.31 37.78 -15.75
N ASP A 199 84.33 38.38 -15.12
CA ASP A 199 84.76 39.79 -15.08
C ASP A 199 83.83 40.88 -14.51
#